data_AF-A0A1K1N8M9-F1
#
_entry.id   AF-A0A1K1N8M9-F1
#
_cell.length_a   1.000
_cell.length_b   1.000
_cell.length_c   1.000
_cell.angle_alpha   90.00
_cell.angle_beta   90.00
_cell.angle_gamma   90.00
#
_symmetry.space_group_name_H-M   'P 1'
#
loop_
_entity.id
_entity.type
_entity.pdbx_description
1 polymer ?
#
loop_
_entity_poly.entity_id
_entity_poly.type
_entity_poly.pdbx_seq_one_letter_code
_entity_poly.pdbx_strand_id
1 'polypeptide(L)'
;MKTGTAGKGRLIAVAFMLGFLASCAQTGGFEAHGVDLDRAAQHARTAADHDRLARQYRSSAEKLQAKVEEQRQLLSQYEEKSYIYGRRAQDLQSHTSALLHKYERAMEETIQQASYHGRMAEKLAQDAPAQQRDERQEKARNSGSMNWNDSGSGKL
;
A
#
# COMPACT_ATOMS: atom_id res chain seq x y z
N MET A 1 -35.18 -58.84 -27.77
CA MET A 1 -33.94 -58.08 -27.49
C MET A 1 -34.23 -56.62 -27.81
N LYS A 2 -34.43 -55.76 -26.78
CA LYS A 2 -33.53 -54.64 -26.35
C LYS A 2 -33.25 -53.62 -27.47
N THR A 3 -33.40 -52.29 -27.39
CA THR A 3 -33.70 -51.23 -26.39
C THR A 3 -33.89 -49.93 -27.24
N GLY A 4 -34.73 -48.94 -26.91
CA GLY A 4 -34.43 -47.88 -25.93
C GLY A 4 -34.56 -46.48 -26.57
N THR A 5 -35.45 -45.65 -26.01
CA THR A 5 -35.77 -44.24 -26.32
C THR A 5 -34.69 -43.24 -25.88
N ALA A 6 -34.64 -42.05 -26.49
CA ALA A 6 -34.43 -40.69 -25.89
C ALA A 6 -33.79 -39.76 -26.95
N GLY A 7 -34.33 -38.58 -27.26
CA GLY A 7 -34.54 -37.45 -26.34
C GLY A 7 -33.47 -36.37 -26.61
N LYS A 8 -33.51 -35.74 -27.79
CA LYS A 8 -32.60 -34.64 -28.16
C LYS A 8 -33.13 -33.34 -27.54
N GLY A 9 -32.67 -33.00 -26.35
CA GLY A 9 -33.00 -31.72 -25.74
C GLY A 9 -32.49 -31.66 -24.31
N ARG A 10 -31.62 -30.67 -24.05
CA ARG A 10 -30.98 -30.30 -22.76
C ARG A 10 -29.48 -30.59 -22.71
N LEU A 11 -28.69 -29.89 -23.51
CA LEU A 11 -27.27 -29.65 -23.21
C LEU A 11 -26.88 -28.18 -23.37
N ILE A 12 -27.82 -27.26 -23.23
CA ILE A 12 -27.56 -25.81 -23.16
C ILE A 12 -28.13 -25.31 -21.82
N ALA A 13 -27.60 -25.78 -20.70
CA ALA A 13 -28.09 -25.31 -19.38
C ALA A 13 -27.08 -25.38 -18.22
N VAL A 14 -25.80 -25.70 -18.43
CA VAL A 14 -24.86 -25.89 -17.30
C VAL A 14 -23.48 -25.23 -17.51
N ALA A 15 -23.31 -24.36 -18.51
CA ALA A 15 -22.01 -23.71 -18.73
C ALA A 15 -21.73 -22.48 -17.83
N PHE A 16 -22.70 -21.98 -17.07
CA PHE A 16 -22.54 -20.71 -16.32
C PHE A 16 -22.16 -20.85 -14.83
N MET A 17 -21.97 -22.06 -14.30
CA MET A 17 -21.73 -22.25 -12.85
C MET A 17 -20.27 -22.52 -12.45
N LEU A 18 -19.32 -22.55 -13.40
CA LEU A 18 -17.92 -22.91 -13.14
C LEU A 18 -16.95 -21.70 -13.11
N GLY A 19 -17.45 -20.50 -12.85
CA GLY A 19 -16.65 -19.27 -12.82
C GLY A 19 -16.34 -18.69 -11.43
N PHE A 20 -16.63 -19.38 -10.32
CA PHE A 20 -16.64 -18.74 -8.99
C PHE A 20 -15.82 -19.45 -7.90
N LEU A 21 -14.66 -20.03 -8.24
CA LEU A 21 -13.77 -20.66 -7.24
C LEU A 21 -12.29 -20.23 -7.33
N ALA A 22 -11.94 -19.24 -8.16
CA ALA A 22 -10.56 -18.80 -8.33
C ALA A 22 -10.11 -17.64 -7.39
N SER A 23 -10.93 -17.15 -6.47
CA SER A 23 -10.61 -15.93 -5.67
C SER A 23 -10.37 -16.16 -4.17
N CYS A 24 -10.35 -17.41 -3.69
CA CYS A 24 -10.22 -17.67 -2.25
C CYS A 24 -8.79 -17.50 -1.66
N ALA A 25 -7.82 -16.95 -2.39
CA ALA A 25 -6.44 -16.82 -1.91
C ALA A 25 -5.98 -15.38 -1.60
N GLN A 26 -6.75 -14.34 -1.93
CA GLN A 26 -6.17 -12.99 -2.02
C GLN A 26 -6.34 -12.10 -0.78
N THR A 27 -6.98 -12.58 0.28
CA THR A 27 -7.07 -11.83 1.56
C THR A 27 -5.74 -11.80 2.30
N GLY A 28 -4.95 -12.88 2.26
CA GLY A 28 -3.67 -12.97 2.97
C GLY A 28 -2.56 -12.09 2.36
N GLY A 29 -2.64 -11.79 1.06
CA GLY A 29 -1.60 -11.03 0.36
C GLY A 29 -1.50 -9.56 0.81
N PHE A 30 -2.63 -8.93 1.15
CA PHE A 30 -2.64 -7.54 1.62
C PHE A 30 -2.09 -7.42 3.04
N GLU A 31 -2.53 -8.28 3.96
CA GLU A 31 -2.07 -8.25 5.35
C GLU A 31 -0.58 -8.60 5.44
N ALA A 32 -0.09 -9.57 4.66
CA ALA A 32 1.34 -9.86 4.56
C ALA A 32 2.14 -8.67 3.98
N HIS A 33 1.62 -8.02 2.93
CA HIS A 33 2.26 -6.84 2.36
C HIS A 33 2.28 -5.65 3.33
N GLY A 34 1.29 -5.50 4.20
CA GLY A 34 1.29 -4.51 5.28
C GLY A 34 2.43 -4.73 6.26
N VAL A 35 2.59 -5.97 6.74
CA VAL A 35 3.68 -6.36 7.67
C VAL A 35 5.07 -6.08 7.07
N ASP A 36 5.25 -6.36 5.78
CA ASP A 36 6.51 -6.10 5.09
C ASP A 36 6.82 -4.60 4.98
N LEU A 37 5.81 -3.77 4.72
CA LEU A 37 5.98 -2.31 4.69
C LEU A 37 6.31 -1.75 6.07
N ASP A 38 5.65 -2.24 7.12
CA ASP A 38 5.91 -1.79 8.49
C ASP A 38 7.33 -2.15 8.95
N ARG A 39 7.80 -3.36 8.59
CA ARG A 39 9.21 -3.75 8.82
C ARG A 39 10.16 -2.85 8.05
N ALA A 40 9.88 -2.57 6.77
CA ALA A 40 10.70 -1.67 5.97
C ALA A 40 10.71 -0.24 6.54
N ALA A 41 9.59 0.23 7.08
CA ALA A 41 9.48 1.53 7.76
C ALA A 41 10.35 1.63 9.01
N GLN A 42 10.47 0.55 9.80
CA GLN A 42 11.34 0.50 10.98
C GLN A 42 12.84 0.66 10.65
N HIS A 43 13.23 0.29 9.42
CA HIS A 43 14.63 0.33 8.98
C HIS A 43 14.96 1.49 8.03
N ALA A 44 13.99 2.34 7.67
CA ALA A 44 14.23 3.49 6.80
C ALA A 44 15.10 4.54 7.49
N ARG A 45 16.18 4.98 6.83
CA ARG A 45 17.12 5.98 7.39
C ARG A 45 17.40 7.13 6.44
N THR A 46 17.33 6.90 5.14
CA THR A 46 17.72 7.87 4.12
C THR A 46 16.50 8.48 3.43
N ALA A 47 16.69 9.62 2.77
CA ALA A 47 15.65 10.22 1.93
C ALA A 47 15.11 9.24 0.88
N ALA A 48 16.00 8.44 0.27
CA ALA A 48 15.63 7.42 -0.71
C ALA A 48 14.79 6.28 -0.12
N ASP A 49 15.08 5.85 1.12
CA ASP A 49 14.28 4.82 1.81
C ASP A 49 12.85 5.31 2.04
N HIS A 50 12.72 6.52 2.58
CA HIS A 50 11.43 7.13 2.86
C HIS A 50 10.65 7.40 1.55
N ASP A 51 11.31 7.85 0.49
CA ASP A 51 10.66 8.07 -0.81
C ASP A 51 10.18 6.75 -1.46
N ARG A 52 10.97 5.67 -1.33
CA ARG A 52 10.54 4.33 -1.74
C ARG A 52 9.32 3.86 -0.96
N LEU A 53 9.31 4.02 0.36
CA LEU A 53 8.16 3.67 1.20
C LEU A 53 6.92 4.47 0.83
N ALA A 54 7.06 5.78 0.59
CA ALA A 54 5.95 6.63 0.17
C ALA A 54 5.31 6.10 -1.14
N ARG A 55 6.11 5.70 -2.12
CA ARG A 55 5.62 5.07 -3.35
C ARG A 55 4.94 3.73 -3.11
N GLN A 56 5.52 2.88 -2.25
CA GLN A 56 4.93 1.57 -1.96
C GLN A 56 3.59 1.68 -1.23
N TYR A 57 3.48 2.57 -0.23
CA TYR A 57 2.20 2.84 0.43
C TYR A 57 1.18 3.45 -0.56
N ARG A 58 1.57 4.36 -1.47
CA ARG A 58 0.65 4.85 -2.53
C ARG A 58 0.11 3.71 -3.39
N SER A 59 0.97 2.80 -3.86
CA SER A 59 0.52 1.64 -4.64
C SER A 59 -0.40 0.71 -3.83
N SER A 60 -0.16 0.55 -2.53
CA SER A 60 -1.08 -0.18 -1.65
C SER A 60 -2.43 0.53 -1.50
N ALA A 61 -2.46 1.87 -1.45
CA ALA A 61 -3.69 2.64 -1.38
C ALA A 61 -4.53 2.47 -2.66
N GLU A 62 -3.91 2.45 -3.84
CA GLU A 62 -4.59 2.17 -5.12
C GLU A 62 -5.24 0.77 -5.13
N LYS A 63 -4.56 -0.24 -4.59
CA LYS A 63 -5.12 -1.60 -4.45
C LYS A 63 -6.31 -1.63 -3.48
N LEU A 64 -6.24 -0.86 -2.39
CA LEU A 64 -7.35 -0.74 -1.45
C LEU A 64 -8.53 0.01 -2.04
N GLN A 65 -8.28 1.06 -2.83
CA GLN A 65 -9.32 1.78 -3.55
C GLN A 65 -10.09 0.85 -4.48
N ALA A 66 -9.39 -0.01 -5.23
CA ALA A 66 -10.05 -1.01 -6.08
C ALA A 66 -10.96 -1.96 -5.27
N LYS A 67 -10.54 -2.36 -4.06
CA LYS A 67 -11.36 -3.17 -3.14
C LYS A 67 -12.56 -2.40 -2.59
N VAL A 68 -12.40 -1.12 -2.25
CA VAL A 68 -13.50 -0.24 -1.83
C VAL A 68 -14.56 -0.18 -2.92
N GLU A 69 -14.16 0.06 -4.18
CA GLU A 69 -15.10 0.13 -5.30
C GLU A 69 -15.80 -1.22 -5.56
N GLU A 70 -15.08 -2.34 -5.46
CA GLU A 70 -15.66 -3.67 -5.55
C GLU A 70 -16.75 -3.90 -4.48
N GLN A 71 -16.45 -3.58 -3.21
CA GLN A 71 -17.43 -3.76 -2.13
C GLN A 71 -18.61 -2.78 -2.25
N ARG A 72 -18.40 -1.54 -2.72
CA ARG A 72 -19.49 -0.59 -3.00
C ARG A 72 -20.45 -1.14 -4.04
N GLN A 73 -19.92 -1.66 -5.15
CA GLN A 73 -20.74 -2.22 -6.23
C GLN A 73 -21.49 -3.47 -5.76
N LEU A 74 -20.85 -4.32 -4.96
CA LEU A 74 -21.48 -5.52 -4.42
C LEU A 74 -22.59 -5.18 -3.41
N LEU A 75 -22.37 -4.19 -2.55
CA LEU A 75 -23.35 -3.72 -1.58
C LEU A 75 -24.59 -3.17 -2.29
N SER A 76 -24.41 -2.29 -3.29
CA SER A 76 -25.52 -1.77 -4.11
C SER A 76 -26.32 -2.90 -4.76
N GLN A 77 -25.65 -3.92 -5.30
CA GLN A 77 -26.37 -5.09 -5.85
C GLN A 77 -27.18 -5.85 -4.81
N TYR A 78 -26.63 -6.07 -3.60
CA TYR A 78 -27.36 -6.75 -2.52
C TYR A 78 -28.51 -5.93 -1.96
N GLU A 79 -28.41 -4.60 -1.97
CA GLU A 79 -29.47 -3.67 -1.59
C GLU A 79 -30.59 -3.65 -2.64
N GLU A 80 -30.24 -3.40 -3.90
CA GLU A 80 -31.19 -3.26 -5.01
C GLU A 80 -31.90 -4.57 -5.37
N LYS A 81 -31.18 -5.70 -5.28
CA LYS A 81 -31.68 -7.03 -5.68
C LYS A 81 -31.88 -7.96 -4.49
N SER A 82 -32.14 -7.40 -3.30
CA SER A 82 -32.36 -8.16 -2.07
C SER A 82 -33.37 -9.32 -2.22
N TYR A 83 -34.42 -9.14 -3.03
CA TYR A 83 -35.42 -10.16 -3.34
C TYR A 83 -34.84 -11.45 -3.96
N ILE A 84 -33.72 -11.37 -4.68
CA ILE A 84 -33.04 -12.54 -5.27
C ILE A 84 -32.39 -13.40 -4.19
N TYR A 85 -31.92 -12.78 -3.11
CA TYR A 85 -31.16 -13.44 -2.04
C TYR A 85 -32.03 -13.88 -0.86
N GLY A 86 -33.27 -13.39 -0.79
CA GLY A 86 -34.25 -13.73 0.24
C GLY A 86 -33.71 -13.46 1.65
N ARG A 87 -33.84 -14.43 2.56
CA ARG A 87 -33.39 -14.27 3.96
C ARG A 87 -31.89 -13.99 4.11
N ARG A 88 -31.05 -14.33 3.12
CA ARG A 88 -29.60 -14.08 3.18
C ARG A 88 -29.22 -12.65 2.79
N ALA A 89 -30.14 -11.85 2.25
CA ALA A 89 -29.85 -10.50 1.78
C ALA A 89 -29.24 -9.63 2.89
N GLN A 90 -29.82 -9.68 4.09
CA GLN A 90 -29.36 -8.88 5.23
C GLN A 90 -27.94 -9.25 5.68
N ASP A 91 -27.64 -10.55 5.75
CA ASP A 91 -26.29 -11.02 6.13
C ASP A 91 -25.25 -10.60 5.10
N LEU A 92 -25.58 -10.71 3.80
CA LEU A 92 -24.72 -10.29 2.69
C LEU A 92 -24.46 -8.77 2.71
N GLN A 93 -25.50 -7.97 2.91
CA GLN A 93 -25.39 -6.51 3.04
C GLN A 93 -24.52 -6.13 4.23
N SER A 94 -24.79 -6.69 5.42
CA SER A 94 -24.05 -6.38 6.65
C SER A 94 -22.58 -6.76 6.53
N HIS A 95 -22.29 -7.95 5.96
CA HIS A 95 -20.92 -8.39 5.74
C HIS A 95 -20.17 -7.50 4.75
N THR A 96 -20.81 -7.16 3.62
CA THR A 96 -20.19 -6.33 2.57
C THR A 96 -19.97 -4.90 3.07
N SER A 97 -20.92 -4.34 3.82
CA SER A 97 -20.76 -3.05 4.49
C SER A 97 -19.58 -3.04 5.47
N ALA A 98 -19.43 -4.10 6.27
CA ALA A 98 -18.29 -4.22 7.18
C ALA A 98 -16.94 -4.31 6.44
N LEU A 99 -16.89 -5.03 5.31
CA LEU A 99 -15.69 -5.09 4.45
C LEU A 99 -15.38 -3.75 3.81
N LEU A 100 -16.40 -3.04 3.30
CA LEU A 100 -16.25 -1.69 2.75
C LEU A 100 -15.60 -0.77 3.78
N HIS A 101 -16.14 -0.70 5.00
CA HIS A 101 -15.57 0.11 6.07
C HIS A 101 -14.19 -0.35 6.54
N LYS A 102 -13.88 -1.65 6.46
CA LYS A 102 -12.51 -2.15 6.73
C LYS A 102 -11.53 -1.59 5.69
N TYR A 103 -11.88 -1.66 4.41
CA TYR A 103 -10.98 -1.21 3.35
C TYR A 103 -10.87 0.31 3.24
N GLU A 104 -11.95 1.06 3.51
CA GLU A 104 -11.89 2.53 3.58
C GLU A 104 -10.90 3.00 4.64
N ARG A 105 -10.98 2.46 5.86
CA ARG A 105 -10.06 2.80 6.96
C ARG A 105 -8.62 2.42 6.64
N ALA A 106 -8.40 1.20 6.14
CA ALA A 106 -7.07 0.77 5.74
C ALA A 106 -6.49 1.67 4.63
N MET A 107 -7.32 2.13 3.69
CA MET A 107 -6.90 3.03 2.60
C MET A 107 -6.47 4.38 3.17
N GLU A 108 -7.26 4.94 4.09
CA GLU A 108 -6.93 6.20 4.76
C GLU A 108 -5.62 6.11 5.53
N GLU A 109 -5.44 5.09 6.37
CA GLU A 109 -4.20 4.84 7.10
C GLU A 109 -3.00 4.71 6.15
N THR A 110 -3.17 3.99 5.04
CA THR A 110 -2.14 3.80 4.01
C THR A 110 -1.76 5.12 3.33
N ILE A 111 -2.73 5.99 3.05
CA ILE A 111 -2.49 7.34 2.48
C ILE A 111 -1.74 8.22 3.49
N GLN A 112 -2.08 8.12 4.77
CA GLN A 112 -1.38 8.85 5.83
C GLN A 112 0.08 8.39 5.94
N GLN A 113 0.35 7.07 5.88
CA GLN A 113 1.71 6.54 5.86
C GLN A 113 2.50 7.01 4.64
N ALA A 114 1.89 6.97 3.44
CA ALA A 114 2.53 7.49 2.23
C ALA A 114 2.93 8.97 2.37
N SER A 115 2.04 9.78 2.94
CA SER A 115 2.27 11.21 3.17
C SER A 115 3.36 11.46 4.22
N TYR A 116 3.36 10.69 5.31
CA TYR A 116 4.38 10.74 6.34
C TYR A 116 5.77 10.46 5.77
N HIS A 117 5.91 9.34 5.06
CA HIS A 117 7.18 8.96 4.43
C HIS A 117 7.61 9.96 3.36
N GLY A 118 6.68 10.53 2.57
CA GLY A 118 7.00 11.59 1.61
C GLY A 118 7.63 12.82 2.27
N ARG A 119 7.05 13.31 3.37
CA ARG A 119 7.60 14.46 4.11
C ARG A 119 8.97 14.16 4.73
N MET A 120 9.18 12.94 5.22
CA MET A 120 10.49 12.53 5.75
C MET A 120 11.57 12.51 4.66
N ALA A 121 11.22 12.06 3.46
CA ALA A 121 12.13 12.09 2.32
C ALA A 121 12.53 13.52 1.94
N GLU A 122 11.55 14.43 1.84
CA GLU A 122 11.79 15.85 1.53
C GLU A 122 12.69 16.51 2.57
N LYS A 123 12.42 16.28 3.86
CA LYS A 123 13.22 16.84 4.96
C LYS A 123 14.67 16.36 4.90
N LEU A 124 14.90 15.06 4.79
CA LEU A 124 16.24 14.49 4.73
C LEU A 124 17.01 14.93 3.48
N ALA A 125 16.32 15.13 2.35
CA ALA A 125 16.92 15.65 1.12
C ALA A 125 17.35 17.11 1.24
N GLN A 126 16.62 17.93 2.01
CA GLN A 126 16.96 19.33 2.27
C GLN A 126 18.12 19.46 3.28
N ASP A 127 18.19 18.59 4.27
CA ASP A 127 19.22 18.62 5.31
C ASP A 127 20.60 18.15 4.78
N ALA A 128 20.64 17.24 3.80
CA ALA A 128 21.88 16.72 3.22
C ALA A 128 22.85 17.80 2.68
N PRO A 129 22.41 18.77 1.84
CA PRO A 129 23.30 19.84 1.38
C PRO A 129 23.67 20.83 2.50
N ALA A 130 22.85 20.99 3.55
CA ALA A 130 23.16 21.84 4.69
C ALA A 130 24.31 21.24 5.53
N GLN A 131 24.24 19.95 5.85
CA GLN A 131 25.30 19.23 6.57
C GLN A 131 26.63 19.29 5.81
N GLN A 132 26.60 19.08 4.50
CA GLN A 132 27.81 19.13 3.67
C GLN A 132 28.44 20.54 3.60
N ARG A 133 27.62 21.59 3.72
CA ARG A 133 28.09 22.99 3.77
C ARG A 133 28.72 23.31 5.12
N ASP A 134 28.10 22.90 6.22
CA ASP A 134 28.60 23.14 7.57
C ASP A 134 29.93 22.43 7.81
N GLU A 135 30.05 21.15 7.41
CA GLU A 135 31.31 20.41 7.47
C GLU A 135 32.43 21.06 6.64
N ARG A 136 32.10 21.59 5.45
CA ARG A 136 33.09 22.27 4.60
C ARG A 136 33.57 23.57 5.24
N GLN A 137 32.67 24.33 5.86
CA GLN A 137 33.02 25.58 6.54
C GLN A 137 33.83 25.33 7.81
N GLU A 138 33.50 24.30 8.58
CA GLU A 138 34.26 23.89 9.76
C GLU A 138 35.68 23.44 9.40
N LYS A 139 35.83 22.60 8.37
CA LYS A 139 37.16 22.19 7.86
C LYS A 139 37.99 23.39 7.39
N ALA A 140 37.37 24.34 6.68
CA ALA A 140 38.05 25.55 6.24
C ALA A 140 38.48 26.46 7.41
N ARG A 141 37.64 26.58 8.46
CA ARG A 141 37.99 27.29 9.70
C ARG A 141 39.15 26.62 10.43
N ASN A 142 39.11 25.29 10.56
CA ASN A 142 40.14 24.55 11.26
C ASN A 142 41.48 24.56 10.50
N SER A 143 41.48 24.45 9.16
CA SER A 143 42.71 24.54 8.37
C SER A 143 43.31 25.96 8.34
N GLY A 144 42.47 27.00 8.34
CA GLY A 144 42.92 28.39 8.45
C GLY A 144 43.56 28.71 9.81
N SER A 145 43.09 28.07 10.88
CA SER A 145 43.66 28.15 12.23
C SER A 145 45.02 27.45 12.34
N MET A 146 45.17 26.26 11.73
CA MET A 146 46.43 25.49 11.75
C MET A 146 47.60 26.16 11.00
N ASN A 147 47.33 27.10 10.08
CA ASN A 147 48.36 27.69 9.20
C ASN A 147 49.04 28.94 9.79
N TRP A 148 48.61 29.44 10.96
CA TRP A 148 49.14 30.71 11.52
C TRP A 148 50.24 30.52 12.60
N ASN A 149 50.54 29.28 13.00
CA ASN A 149 51.44 29.00 14.13
C ASN A 149 52.86 28.51 13.77
N ASP A 150 53.24 28.44 12.49
CA ASP A 150 54.56 27.94 12.03
C ASP A 150 55.47 29.02 11.42
N SER A 151 55.09 30.30 11.52
CA SER A 151 55.85 31.40 10.90
C SER A 151 56.14 32.53 11.88
N GLY A 152 57.07 32.29 12.80
CA GLY A 152 57.71 33.41 13.50
C GLY A 152 58.13 33.13 14.92
N SER A 153 59.29 32.50 15.08
CA SER A 153 60.23 32.77 16.18
C SER A 153 61.60 32.19 15.83
N GLY A 154 62.10 32.56 14.65
CA GLY A 154 63.50 32.37 14.28
C GLY A 154 64.31 33.57 14.77
N LYS A 155 65.05 33.36 15.87
CA LYS A 155 66.34 33.95 16.26
C LYS A 155 66.54 35.47 16.10
N LEU A 156 66.76 36.15 17.23
CA LEU A 156 67.81 37.15 17.41
C LEU A 156 68.54 36.86 18.73
#